data_AF-A0A318CPJ1-F1
#
_entry.id   AF-A0A318CPJ1-F1
#
_cell.length_a   1.000
_cell.length_b   1.000
_cell.length_c   1.000
_cell.angle_alpha   90.00
_cell.angle_beta   90.00
_cell.angle_gamma   90.00
#
_symmetry.space_group_name_H-M   'P 1'
#
loop_
_entity.id
_entity.type
_entity.pdbx_description
1 polymer ?
#
loop_
_entity_poly.entity_id
_entity_poly.type
_entity_poly.pdbx_seq_one_letter_code
_entity_poly.pdbx_strand_id
1 'polypeptide(L)'
;MKKAKFLVLVVLLLSILSFSTTIKMYLVTDYHSHAIPFYSEGRHGFGGIAKIIAFLKDKAGNEDTLVFGGGDMINLGTPAWSDKFHAIEMPWFNNIFDAMAYGNHDSEYGPEDFREVWRNVTYPILGANVLDAGGVPVFEYFGKRYLIFEVEGKRIGVFALAGSDFDSLVKPAARPLEGATFGDFMTTASEIVEEMEAEGVDLIVFIGHAEYEETLKLAREIEGIDLIFGTHSHLKIPLTKIEGTETYFISPYQYGTY
;
A
#
# COMPACT_ATOMS: atom_id res chain seq x y z
N MET A 1 -62.56 49.34 -0.74
CA MET A 1 -61.77 48.45 -1.64
C MET A 1 -60.35 48.34 -1.11
N LYS A 2 -60.03 47.29 -0.33
CA LYS A 2 -58.67 47.05 0.20
C LYS A 2 -57.92 46.13 -0.78
N LYS A 3 -56.80 46.60 -1.34
CA LYS A 3 -55.91 45.79 -2.18
C LYS A 3 -54.93 45.04 -1.28
N ALA A 4 -55.05 43.72 -1.20
CA ALA A 4 -54.06 42.86 -0.57
C ALA A 4 -52.85 42.74 -1.51
N LYS A 5 -51.66 43.10 -1.02
CA LYS A 5 -50.40 42.83 -1.72
C LYS A 5 -50.00 41.39 -1.42
N PHE A 6 -49.98 40.55 -2.45
CA PHE A 6 -49.47 39.18 -2.36
C PHE A 6 -47.93 39.27 -2.42
N LEU A 7 -47.27 38.94 -1.31
CA LEU A 7 -45.83 38.73 -1.26
C LEU A 7 -45.58 37.30 -1.75
N VAL A 8 -45.05 37.15 -2.96
CA VAL A 8 -44.57 35.85 -3.45
C VAL A 8 -43.18 35.63 -2.85
N LEU A 9 -43.12 34.82 -1.81
CA LEU A 9 -41.87 34.31 -1.25
C LEU A 9 -41.36 33.18 -2.16
N VAL A 10 -40.38 33.47 -3.01
CA VAL A 10 -39.66 32.44 -3.76
C VAL A 10 -38.66 31.80 -2.80
N VAL A 11 -39.04 30.67 -2.22
CA VAL A 11 -38.11 29.80 -1.49
C VAL A 11 -37.31 29.01 -2.53
N LEU A 12 -36.08 29.44 -2.80
CA LEU A 12 -35.10 28.62 -3.52
C LEU A 12 -34.72 27.45 -2.59
N LEU A 13 -35.34 26.28 -2.80
CA LEU A 13 -34.78 25.02 -2.30
C LEU A 13 -33.53 24.71 -3.12
N LEU A 14 -32.37 25.13 -2.63
CA LEU A 14 -31.09 24.54 -3.02
C LEU A 14 -31.06 23.11 -2.46
N SER A 15 -31.52 22.15 -3.27
CA SER A 15 -31.19 20.76 -3.05
C SER A 15 -29.67 20.63 -3.17
N ILE A 16 -28.99 20.45 -2.05
CA ILE A 16 -27.57 20.08 -2.03
C ILE A 16 -27.50 18.69 -2.68
N LEU A 17 -27.11 18.65 -3.95
CA LEU A 17 -26.72 17.41 -4.60
C LEU A 17 -25.46 16.92 -3.87
N SER A 18 -25.62 15.87 -3.06
CA SER A 18 -24.48 15.14 -2.50
C SER A 18 -23.89 14.31 -3.64
N PHE A 19 -22.75 14.73 -4.18
CA PHE A 19 -21.98 13.92 -5.11
C PHE A 19 -21.09 12.99 -4.28
N SER A 20 -21.28 11.68 -4.43
CA SER A 20 -20.36 10.69 -3.86
C SER A 20 -19.31 10.32 -4.91
N THR A 21 -18.04 10.58 -4.60
CA THR A 21 -16.90 10.05 -5.35
C THR A 21 -16.64 8.61 -4.91
N THR A 22 -16.37 7.70 -5.85
CA THR A 22 -15.95 6.32 -5.55
C THR A 22 -14.55 6.11 -6.11
N ILE A 23 -13.62 5.72 -5.24
CA ILE A 23 -12.25 5.36 -5.61
C ILE A 23 -12.07 3.86 -5.36
N LYS A 24 -11.55 3.15 -6.34
CA LYS A 24 -11.27 1.71 -6.25
C LYS A 24 -9.80 1.51 -5.92
N MET A 25 -9.52 0.74 -4.89
CA MET A 25 -8.14 0.41 -4.52
C MET A 25 -7.98 -1.10 -4.54
N TYR A 26 -6.90 -1.57 -5.16
CA TYR A 26 -6.54 -2.98 -5.25
C TYR A 26 -5.18 -3.19 -4.60
N LEU A 27 -5.03 -4.27 -3.83
CA LEU A 27 -3.76 -4.63 -3.20
C LEU A 27 -3.39 -6.06 -3.60
N VAL A 28 -2.13 -6.26 -3.98
CA VAL A 28 -1.48 -7.57 -3.97
C VAL A 28 -0.35 -7.52 -2.97
N THR A 29 -0.34 -8.42 -2.01
CA THR A 29 0.69 -8.48 -0.96
C THR A 29 1.07 -9.92 -0.68
N ASP A 30 2.23 -10.14 -0.06
CA ASP A 30 2.65 -11.43 0.45
C ASP A 30 2.57 -12.52 -0.62
N TYR A 31 2.87 -12.12 -1.86
CA TYR A 31 2.83 -13.02 -3.01
C TYR A 31 3.96 -14.05 -2.91
N HIS A 32 5.09 -13.67 -2.30
CA HIS A 32 6.23 -14.52 -1.99
C HIS A 32 6.61 -15.42 -3.17
N SER A 33 6.64 -14.90 -4.39
CA SER A 33 6.99 -15.69 -5.60
C SER A 33 6.08 -16.91 -5.88
N HIS A 34 4.83 -16.96 -5.43
CA HIS A 34 3.91 -18.08 -5.70
C HIS A 34 3.36 -18.09 -7.13
N ALA A 35 4.26 -18.25 -8.10
CA ALA A 35 3.97 -17.93 -9.48
C ALA A 35 3.07 -18.91 -10.23
N ILE A 36 3.11 -20.18 -9.81
CA ILE A 36 2.31 -21.24 -10.42
C ILE A 36 1.07 -21.45 -9.56
N PRO A 37 -0.12 -21.56 -10.16
CA PRO A 37 -1.33 -21.86 -9.41
C PRO A 37 -1.19 -23.16 -8.61
N PHE A 38 -1.66 -23.14 -7.37
CA PHE A 38 -1.53 -24.25 -6.43
C PHE A 38 -2.90 -24.73 -5.93
N TYR A 39 -2.89 -25.84 -5.19
CA TYR A 39 -4.08 -26.36 -4.53
C TYR A 39 -4.25 -25.65 -3.18
N SER A 40 -5.41 -25.05 -2.96
CA SER A 40 -5.78 -24.41 -1.70
C SER A 40 -7.28 -24.56 -1.48
N GLU A 41 -7.76 -24.44 -0.25
CA GLU A 41 -9.19 -24.47 0.11
C GLU A 41 -10.05 -25.53 -0.62
N GLY A 42 -9.51 -26.74 -0.81
CA GLY A 42 -10.26 -27.84 -1.44
C GLY A 42 -10.35 -27.82 -2.98
N ARG A 43 -9.67 -26.92 -3.68
CA ARG A 43 -9.67 -26.86 -5.16
C ARG A 43 -8.32 -26.46 -5.76
N HIS A 44 -8.08 -26.88 -7.02
CA HIS A 44 -6.91 -26.47 -7.79
C HIS A 44 -7.06 -25.05 -8.36
N GLY A 45 -5.93 -24.42 -8.65
CA GLY A 45 -5.89 -23.19 -9.44
C GLY A 45 -5.99 -21.90 -8.63
N PHE A 46 -5.66 -21.93 -7.34
CA PHE A 46 -5.48 -20.70 -6.55
C PHE A 46 -4.13 -20.05 -6.83
N GLY A 47 -4.02 -18.74 -6.63
CA GLY A 47 -2.77 -18.02 -6.83
C GLY A 47 -2.29 -18.00 -8.29
N GLY A 48 -1.01 -17.66 -8.44
CA GLY A 48 -0.31 -17.61 -9.70
C GLY A 48 -0.32 -16.22 -10.35
N ILE A 49 0.88 -15.71 -10.60
CA ILE A 49 1.11 -14.33 -11.06
C ILE A 49 0.41 -13.99 -12.38
N ALA A 50 0.28 -14.95 -13.30
CA ALA A 50 -0.43 -14.74 -14.55
C ALA A 50 -1.91 -14.36 -14.34
N LYS A 51 -2.56 -14.92 -13.30
CA LYS A 51 -3.95 -14.59 -12.95
C LYS A 51 -4.04 -13.23 -12.29
N ILE A 52 -3.12 -12.93 -11.39
CA ILE A 52 -3.02 -11.62 -10.71
C ILE A 52 -2.87 -10.51 -11.76
N ILE A 53 -1.89 -10.64 -12.65
CA ILE A 53 -1.64 -9.67 -13.73
C ILE A 53 -2.85 -9.56 -14.65
N ALA A 54 -3.42 -10.69 -15.10
CA ALA A 54 -4.59 -10.66 -15.98
C ALA A 54 -5.79 -9.96 -15.33
N PHE A 55 -5.98 -10.14 -14.01
CA PHE A 55 -7.02 -9.46 -13.26
C PHE A 55 -6.75 -7.97 -13.09
N LEU A 56 -5.52 -7.53 -12.86
CA LEU A 56 -5.23 -6.12 -12.59
C LEU A 56 -5.04 -5.28 -13.85
N LYS A 57 -4.68 -5.90 -14.98
CA LYS A 57 -4.35 -5.19 -16.21
C LYS A 57 -5.53 -4.37 -16.80
N ASP A 58 -6.77 -4.76 -16.55
CA ASP A 58 -7.96 -4.01 -16.98
C ASP A 58 -8.38 -2.90 -15.98
N LYS A 59 -7.79 -2.88 -14.79
CA LYS A 59 -8.04 -1.92 -13.71
C LYS A 59 -6.99 -0.81 -13.68
N ALA A 60 -5.74 -1.19 -13.91
CA ALA A 60 -4.61 -0.28 -13.88
C ALA A 60 -4.79 0.89 -14.88
N GLY A 61 -4.49 2.10 -14.43
CA GLY A 61 -4.57 3.32 -15.23
C GLY A 61 -5.98 3.88 -15.45
N ASN A 62 -7.02 3.30 -14.84
CA ASN A 62 -8.34 3.93 -14.83
C ASN A 62 -8.34 5.16 -13.89
N GLU A 63 -9.04 6.23 -14.29
CA GLU A 63 -9.05 7.52 -13.58
C GLU A 63 -9.58 7.46 -12.14
N ASP A 64 -10.32 6.40 -11.80
CA ASP A 64 -10.96 6.17 -10.50
C ASP A 64 -10.27 5.06 -9.67
N THR A 65 -9.10 4.59 -10.09
CA THR A 65 -8.48 3.37 -9.55
C THR A 65 -7.02 3.59 -9.13
N LEU A 66 -6.64 2.99 -8.01
CA LEU A 66 -5.25 2.79 -7.59
C LEU A 66 -4.96 1.31 -7.35
N VAL A 67 -3.78 0.85 -7.71
CA VAL A 67 -3.32 -0.54 -7.55
C VAL A 67 -1.98 -0.55 -6.84
N PHE A 68 -1.88 -1.31 -5.76
CA PHE A 68 -0.71 -1.34 -4.89
C PHE A 68 -0.11 -2.72 -4.74
N GLY A 69 1.22 -2.77 -4.63
CA GLY A 69 1.95 -3.89 -4.04
C GLY A 69 2.11 -3.66 -2.53
N GLY A 70 1.80 -4.65 -1.69
CA GLY A 70 1.89 -4.52 -0.23
C GLY A 70 3.23 -4.97 0.37
N GLY A 71 4.21 -5.32 -0.45
CA GLY A 71 5.48 -5.90 -0.01
C GLY A 71 5.45 -7.43 0.03
N ASP A 72 6.62 -8.01 0.27
CA ASP A 72 6.86 -9.47 0.27
C ASP A 72 6.40 -10.12 -1.04
N MET A 73 6.78 -9.48 -2.13
CA MET A 73 6.49 -9.96 -3.48
C MET A 73 7.46 -11.06 -3.89
N ILE A 74 8.60 -11.16 -3.21
CA ILE A 74 9.57 -12.24 -3.40
C ILE A 74 9.83 -12.99 -2.09
N ASN A 75 10.47 -14.15 -2.18
CA ASN A 75 10.87 -14.95 -1.01
C ASN A 75 11.88 -16.02 -1.44
N LEU A 76 12.93 -16.20 -0.64
CA LEU A 76 13.89 -17.28 -0.78
C LEU A 76 13.28 -18.62 -0.35
N GLY A 77 13.55 -19.69 -1.09
CA GLY A 77 13.07 -21.03 -0.77
C GLY A 77 11.63 -21.32 -1.20
N THR A 78 11.03 -20.45 -2.01
CA THR A 78 9.71 -20.69 -2.60
C THR A 78 9.81 -21.54 -3.87
N PRO A 79 8.92 -22.53 -4.08
CA PRO A 79 9.06 -23.55 -5.12
C PRO A 79 8.87 -23.09 -6.58
N ALA A 80 8.55 -21.82 -6.86
CA ALA A 80 8.23 -21.41 -8.22
C ALA A 80 9.47 -21.18 -9.09
N TRP A 81 10.24 -20.13 -8.80
CA TRP A 81 11.39 -19.75 -9.62
C TRP A 81 12.30 -18.66 -9.03
N SER A 82 11.95 -18.07 -7.89
CA SER A 82 12.62 -16.89 -7.36
C SER A 82 14.09 -17.15 -7.06
N ASP A 83 14.42 -18.30 -6.47
CA ASP A 83 15.81 -18.68 -6.17
C ASP A 83 16.68 -18.89 -7.41
N LYS A 84 16.06 -19.08 -8.58
CA LYS A 84 16.77 -19.31 -9.84
C LYS A 84 16.89 -18.05 -10.69
N PHE A 85 15.85 -17.22 -10.70
CA PHE A 85 15.77 -16.06 -11.59
C PHE A 85 15.69 -14.72 -10.85
N HIS A 86 15.82 -14.72 -9.52
CA HIS A 86 16.03 -13.54 -8.67
C HIS A 86 15.05 -12.40 -9.00
N ALA A 87 13.80 -12.50 -8.55
CA ALA A 87 12.79 -11.46 -8.67
C ALA A 87 12.51 -10.91 -10.10
N ILE A 88 12.88 -11.67 -11.16
CA ILE A 88 12.66 -11.29 -12.58
C ILE A 88 11.22 -10.92 -12.94
N GLU A 89 10.27 -11.30 -12.09
CA GLU A 89 8.84 -11.04 -12.28
C GLU A 89 8.40 -9.66 -11.80
N MET A 90 9.21 -8.93 -11.02
CA MET A 90 8.84 -7.60 -10.53
C MET A 90 8.57 -6.60 -11.67
N PRO A 91 9.39 -6.51 -12.74
CA PRO A 91 9.07 -5.67 -13.89
C PRO A 91 7.76 -6.02 -14.63
N TRP A 92 7.13 -7.18 -14.37
CA TRP A 92 5.85 -7.53 -14.99
C TRP A 92 4.67 -6.73 -14.39
N PHE A 93 4.86 -6.12 -13.22
CA PHE A 93 3.91 -5.19 -12.62
C PHE A 93 4.10 -3.73 -13.08
N ASN A 94 5.05 -3.46 -13.99
CA ASN A 94 5.21 -2.15 -14.59
C ASN A 94 3.94 -1.72 -15.34
N ASN A 95 3.50 -0.49 -15.10
CA ASN A 95 2.22 0.07 -15.56
C ASN A 95 0.98 -0.68 -15.01
N ILE A 96 1.16 -1.49 -13.95
CA ILE A 96 0.06 -2.11 -13.20
C ILE A 96 0.00 -1.51 -11.81
N PHE A 97 1.11 -1.51 -11.07
CA PHE A 97 1.17 -0.87 -9.76
C PHE A 97 1.41 0.63 -9.88
N ASP A 98 0.69 1.39 -9.06
CA ASP A 98 0.90 2.82 -8.84
C ASP A 98 1.96 3.07 -7.76
N ALA A 99 2.07 2.15 -6.79
CA ALA A 99 3.15 2.10 -5.81
C ALA A 99 3.26 0.69 -5.20
N MET A 100 4.40 0.38 -4.60
CA MET A 100 4.60 -0.85 -3.83
C MET A 100 5.25 -0.54 -2.48
N ALA A 101 4.77 -1.12 -1.39
CA ALA A 101 5.50 -1.10 -0.13
C ALA A 101 6.71 -2.05 -0.17
N TYR A 102 7.76 -1.67 0.55
CA TYR A 102 8.91 -2.53 0.80
C TYR A 102 8.60 -3.53 1.94
N GLY A 103 8.65 -4.83 1.64
CA GLY A 103 8.54 -5.94 2.58
C GLY A 103 9.89 -6.49 3.03
N ASN A 104 9.91 -7.31 4.09
CA ASN A 104 11.13 -7.87 4.67
C ASN A 104 11.81 -8.89 3.75
N HIS A 105 11.07 -9.53 2.85
CA HIS A 105 11.64 -10.44 1.85
C HIS A 105 12.09 -9.73 0.57
N ASP A 106 11.73 -8.46 0.34
CA ASP A 106 11.91 -7.81 -0.97
C ASP A 106 13.38 -7.52 -1.36
N SER A 107 14.32 -7.64 -0.41
CA SER A 107 15.77 -7.59 -0.66
C SER A 107 16.51 -8.86 -0.25
N GLU A 108 15.82 -9.99 -0.08
CA GLU A 108 16.41 -11.19 0.51
C GLU A 108 17.62 -11.76 -0.26
N TYR A 109 17.71 -11.51 -1.56
CA TYR A 109 18.85 -11.88 -2.41
C TYR A 109 20.07 -10.94 -2.28
N GLY A 110 19.96 -9.88 -1.48
CA GLY A 110 21.03 -8.93 -1.22
C GLY A 110 20.92 -7.62 -2.03
N PRO A 111 21.74 -6.62 -1.69
CA PRO A 111 21.65 -5.27 -2.25
C PRO A 111 21.99 -5.22 -3.76
N GLU A 112 22.87 -6.09 -4.25
CA GLU A 112 23.17 -6.17 -5.69
C GLU A 112 21.97 -6.60 -6.52
N ASP A 113 21.29 -7.68 -6.10
CA ASP A 113 20.09 -8.20 -6.75
C ASP A 113 18.91 -7.23 -6.60
N PHE A 114 18.72 -6.65 -5.40
CA PHE A 114 17.75 -5.60 -5.16
C PHE A 114 17.91 -4.45 -6.17
N ARG A 115 19.13 -3.91 -6.28
CA ARG A 115 19.45 -2.86 -7.25
C ARG A 115 19.25 -3.34 -8.69
N GLU A 116 19.60 -4.58 -9.01
CA GLU A 116 19.46 -5.11 -10.37
C GLU A 116 18.02 -5.19 -10.83
N VAL A 117 17.15 -5.71 -9.98
CA VAL A 117 15.74 -5.91 -10.26
C VAL A 117 15.04 -4.56 -10.34
N TRP A 118 15.24 -3.72 -9.32
CA TRP A 118 14.50 -2.46 -9.19
C TRP A 118 14.92 -1.39 -10.19
N ARG A 119 16.10 -1.49 -10.83
CA ARG A 119 16.45 -0.61 -11.96
C ARG A 119 15.49 -0.76 -13.15
N ASN A 120 14.83 -1.91 -13.27
CA ASN A 120 13.92 -2.24 -14.38
C ASN A 120 12.45 -2.04 -14.02
N VAL A 121 12.16 -1.57 -12.81
CA VAL A 121 10.81 -1.33 -12.31
C VAL A 121 10.44 0.14 -12.46
N THR A 122 9.22 0.40 -12.90
CA THR A 122 8.73 1.74 -13.25
C THR A 122 7.75 2.31 -12.23
N TYR A 123 7.39 1.53 -11.21
CA TYR A 123 6.55 2.00 -10.10
C TYR A 123 7.42 2.33 -8.88
N PRO A 124 7.05 3.34 -8.09
CA PRO A 124 7.77 3.72 -6.88
C PRO A 124 7.63 2.65 -5.78
N ILE A 125 8.70 2.46 -5.01
CA ILE A 125 8.72 1.64 -3.80
C ILE A 125 8.67 2.57 -2.60
N LEU A 126 7.79 2.30 -1.65
CA LEU A 126 7.59 3.10 -0.44
C LEU A 126 8.11 2.34 0.79
N GLY A 127 8.77 3.07 1.68
CA GLY A 127 9.33 2.52 2.91
C GLY A 127 10.01 3.65 3.68
N ALA A 128 9.21 4.52 4.27
CA ALA A 128 9.67 5.83 4.73
C ALA A 128 10.66 5.79 5.89
N ASN A 129 10.69 4.68 6.64
CA ASN A 129 11.66 4.41 7.69
C ASN A 129 12.80 3.48 7.22
N VAL A 130 12.93 3.18 5.93
CA VAL A 130 14.11 2.47 5.42
C VAL A 130 15.19 3.50 5.16
N LEU A 131 16.30 3.42 5.90
CA LEU A 131 17.37 4.40 5.91
C LEU A 131 18.65 3.79 5.35
N ASP A 132 19.46 4.60 4.67
CA ASP A 132 20.81 4.22 4.27
C ASP A 132 21.79 4.24 5.47
N ALA A 133 23.05 3.92 5.23
CA ALA A 133 24.08 3.91 6.27
C ALA A 133 24.33 5.28 6.93
N GLY A 134 23.89 6.38 6.30
CA GLY A 134 23.96 7.74 6.83
C GLY A 134 22.69 8.18 7.58
N GLY A 135 21.65 7.33 7.64
CA GLY A 135 20.37 7.67 8.23
C GLY A 135 19.45 8.47 7.28
N VAL A 136 19.75 8.50 5.97
CA VAL A 136 18.92 9.19 4.98
C VAL A 136 17.86 8.23 4.42
N PRO A 137 16.59 8.66 4.26
CA PRO A 137 15.56 7.82 3.65
C PRO A 137 15.97 7.30 2.27
N VAL A 138 15.85 5.97 2.08
CA VAL A 138 16.17 5.31 0.80
C VAL A 138 15.08 5.58 -0.24
N PHE A 139 13.83 5.59 0.20
CA PHE A 139 12.66 5.75 -0.65
C PHE A 139 12.09 7.16 -0.51
N GLU A 140 12.62 8.08 -1.31
CA GLU A 140 12.18 9.47 -1.36
C GLU A 140 11.83 9.90 -2.78
N TYR A 141 10.68 10.57 -2.92
CA TYR A 141 10.16 11.06 -4.19
C TYR A 141 9.81 12.53 -4.05
N PHE A 142 10.48 13.38 -4.83
CA PHE A 142 10.28 14.83 -4.82
C PHE A 142 10.42 15.46 -3.41
N GLY A 143 11.35 14.95 -2.60
CA GLY A 143 11.58 15.43 -1.24
C GLY A 143 10.61 14.88 -0.19
N LYS A 144 9.82 13.85 -0.54
CA LYS A 144 8.80 13.25 0.33
C LYS A 144 8.99 11.75 0.46
N ARG A 145 8.64 11.22 1.63
CA ARG A 145 8.71 9.78 1.96
C ARG A 145 7.39 9.04 1.71
N TYR A 146 6.45 9.69 1.03
CA TYR A 146 5.12 9.22 0.69
C TYR A 146 4.73 9.77 -0.68
N LEU A 147 3.60 9.32 -1.23
CA LEU A 147 3.05 9.82 -2.50
C LEU A 147 1.67 10.41 -2.29
N ILE A 148 1.32 11.39 -3.12
CA ILE A 148 -0.03 11.93 -3.21
C ILE A 148 -0.52 11.68 -4.63
N PHE A 149 -1.64 10.97 -4.75
CA PHE A 149 -2.35 10.73 -6.00
C PHE A 149 -3.57 11.64 -6.09
N GLU A 150 -3.82 12.22 -7.26
CA GLU A 150 -5.08 12.93 -7.54
C GLU A 150 -6.02 11.97 -8.29
N VAL A 151 -7.12 11.58 -7.64
CA VAL A 151 -8.09 10.61 -8.17
C VAL A 151 -9.48 11.20 -8.01
N GLU A 152 -10.22 11.38 -9.12
CA GLU A 152 -11.57 11.96 -9.09
C GLU A 152 -11.66 13.30 -8.30
N GLY A 153 -10.63 14.14 -8.42
CA GLY A 153 -10.54 15.43 -7.72
C GLY A 153 -10.26 15.33 -6.21
N LYS A 154 -9.87 14.15 -5.72
CA LYS A 154 -9.45 13.88 -4.34
C LYS A 154 -7.95 13.62 -4.26
N ARG A 155 -7.32 14.12 -3.21
CA ARG A 155 -5.90 13.90 -2.93
C ARG A 155 -5.75 12.74 -1.97
N ILE A 156 -5.15 11.65 -2.45
CA ILE A 156 -4.96 10.40 -1.73
C ILE A 156 -3.48 10.27 -1.36
N GLY A 157 -3.18 10.45 -0.08
CA GLY A 157 -1.85 10.24 0.48
C GLY A 157 -1.61 8.76 0.72
N VAL A 158 -0.49 8.22 0.25
CA VAL A 158 -0.13 6.81 0.39
C VAL A 158 1.28 6.71 0.94
N PHE A 159 1.43 5.96 2.02
CA PHE A 159 2.72 5.72 2.65
C PHE A 159 2.89 4.26 3.08
N ALA A 160 4.14 3.89 3.31
CA ALA A 160 4.53 2.55 3.75
C ALA A 160 5.70 2.65 4.71
N LEU A 161 5.76 1.69 5.63
CA LEU A 161 6.83 1.53 6.61
C LEU A 161 7.22 0.05 6.68
N ALA A 162 8.49 -0.19 6.96
CA ALA A 162 9.01 -1.46 7.43
C ALA A 162 8.60 -1.63 8.91
N GLY A 163 7.97 -2.76 9.26
CA GLY A 163 7.56 -3.08 10.62
C GLY A 163 8.71 -3.09 11.62
N SER A 164 8.39 -2.93 12.91
CA SER A 164 9.42 -2.86 13.98
C SER A 164 10.23 -4.16 14.14
N ASP A 165 9.75 -5.27 13.59
CA ASP A 165 10.40 -6.58 13.62
C ASP A 165 11.43 -6.77 12.49
N PHE A 166 11.49 -5.88 11.49
CA PHE A 166 12.38 -6.01 10.32
C PHE A 166 13.86 -6.11 10.71
N ASP A 167 14.31 -5.42 11.76
CA ASP A 167 15.70 -5.53 12.23
C ASP A 167 16.06 -6.96 12.66
N SER A 168 15.07 -7.75 13.11
CA SER A 168 15.24 -9.15 13.50
C SER A 168 15.09 -10.13 12.35
N LEU A 169 14.24 -9.80 11.36
CA LEU A 169 13.93 -10.65 10.22
C LEU A 169 14.94 -10.49 9.07
N VAL A 170 15.37 -9.25 8.80
CA VAL A 170 16.21 -8.90 7.66
C VAL A 170 17.66 -8.81 8.08
N LYS A 171 18.42 -9.86 7.76
CA LYS A 171 19.87 -9.92 8.01
C LYS A 171 20.56 -8.71 7.34
N PRO A 172 21.60 -8.11 7.95
CA PRO A 172 22.30 -6.97 7.37
C PRO A 172 22.78 -7.16 5.93
N ALA A 173 23.24 -8.36 5.57
CA ALA A 173 23.69 -8.68 4.21
C ALA A 173 22.55 -8.82 3.17
N ALA A 174 21.30 -8.94 3.64
CA ALA A 174 20.10 -9.06 2.84
C ALA A 174 19.26 -7.78 2.85
N ARG A 175 19.83 -6.64 3.30
CA ARG A 175 19.17 -5.33 3.29
C ARG A 175 19.30 -4.66 1.91
N PRO A 176 18.44 -3.68 1.58
CA PRO A 176 18.38 -3.12 0.22
C PRO A 176 19.64 -2.32 -0.16
N LEU A 177 20.40 -1.84 0.83
CA LEU A 177 21.71 -1.22 0.68
C LEU A 177 22.64 -1.72 1.79
N GLU A 178 23.95 -1.72 1.51
CA GLU A 178 24.95 -2.00 2.53
C GLU A 178 24.84 -0.99 3.67
N GLY A 179 24.71 -1.50 4.90
CA GLY A 179 24.57 -0.66 6.10
C GLY A 179 23.20 -0.01 6.29
N ALA A 180 22.20 -0.33 5.46
CA ALA A 180 20.85 0.18 5.65
C ALA A 180 20.26 -0.23 7.01
N THR A 181 19.39 0.61 7.56
CA THR A 181 18.71 0.42 8.84
C THR A 181 17.21 0.70 8.71
N PHE A 182 16.46 0.35 9.76
CA PHE A 182 15.05 0.64 9.86
C PHE A 182 14.83 1.64 11.01
N GLY A 183 14.25 2.79 10.72
CA GLY A 183 13.88 3.81 11.69
C GLY A 183 12.62 3.42 12.49
N ASP A 184 12.35 4.18 13.55
CA ASP A 184 11.23 3.92 14.46
C ASP A 184 9.88 4.02 13.73
N PHE A 185 9.08 2.95 13.79
CA PHE A 185 7.83 2.82 13.06
C PHE A 185 6.80 3.88 13.46
N MET A 186 6.51 4.01 14.76
CA MET A 186 5.45 4.89 15.25
C MET A 186 5.81 6.38 15.11
N THR A 187 7.07 6.73 15.38
CA THR A 187 7.56 8.10 15.22
C THR A 187 7.48 8.52 13.75
N THR A 188 7.99 7.69 12.84
CA THR A 188 7.96 7.97 11.41
C THR A 188 6.54 8.06 10.87
N ALA A 189 5.63 7.18 11.33
CA ALA A 189 4.23 7.24 10.94
C ALA A 189 3.57 8.56 11.35
N SER A 190 3.80 9.02 12.59
CA SER A 190 3.23 10.27 13.10
C SER A 190 3.67 11.47 12.27
N GLU A 191 4.97 11.56 11.98
CA GLU A 191 5.53 12.63 11.14
C GLU A 191 4.89 12.67 9.75
N ILE A 192 4.77 11.52 9.08
CA ILE A 192 4.24 11.44 7.71
C ILE A 192 2.76 11.77 7.66
N VAL A 193 1.98 11.32 8.63
CA VAL A 193 0.55 11.65 8.73
C VAL A 193 0.38 13.15 8.95
N GLU A 194 1.12 13.74 9.90
CA GLU A 194 1.11 15.19 10.14
C GLU A 194 1.51 16.00 8.90
N GLU A 195 2.55 15.56 8.17
CA GLU A 195 2.97 16.18 6.91
C GLU A 195 1.85 16.14 5.85
N MET A 196 1.17 14.99 5.68
CA MET A 196 0.07 14.84 4.71
C MET A 196 -1.18 15.65 5.09
N GLU A 197 -1.53 15.70 6.37
CA GLU A 197 -2.63 16.55 6.87
C GLU A 197 -2.34 18.03 6.65
N ALA A 198 -1.12 18.48 6.97
CA ALA A 198 -0.69 19.86 6.74
C ALA A 198 -0.73 20.25 5.26
N GLU A 199 -0.51 19.28 4.38
CA GLU A 199 -0.66 19.47 2.94
C GLU A 199 -2.11 19.49 2.46
N GLY A 200 -3.09 19.08 3.27
CA GLY A 200 -4.51 19.02 2.89
C GLY A 200 -4.84 17.82 2.00
N VAL A 201 -4.27 16.65 2.32
CA VAL A 201 -4.68 15.36 1.77
C VAL A 201 -6.12 15.04 2.23
N ASP A 202 -6.95 14.51 1.32
CA ASP A 202 -8.34 14.15 1.62
C ASP A 202 -8.46 12.76 2.30
N LEU A 203 -7.59 11.82 1.92
CA LEU A 203 -7.56 10.45 2.44
C LEU A 203 -6.12 9.95 2.60
N ILE A 204 -5.78 9.39 3.75
CA ILE A 204 -4.47 8.81 4.05
C ILE A 204 -4.56 7.29 4.12
N VAL A 205 -3.74 6.62 3.31
CA VAL A 205 -3.74 5.17 3.13
C VAL A 205 -2.36 4.61 3.49
N PHE A 206 -2.34 3.66 4.43
CA PHE A 206 -1.16 2.87 4.74
C PHE A 206 -1.17 1.57 3.93
N ILE A 207 -0.15 1.36 3.10
CA ILE A 207 0.09 0.11 2.36
C ILE A 207 1.33 -0.65 2.86
N GLY A 208 1.92 -0.22 3.98
CA GLY A 208 3.19 -0.73 4.49
C GLY A 208 3.14 -2.17 4.98
N HIS A 209 4.31 -2.67 5.42
CA HIS A 209 4.54 -4.08 5.70
C HIS A 209 4.88 -4.27 7.19
N ALA A 210 3.86 -4.53 8.01
CA ALA A 210 3.97 -4.56 9.47
C ALA A 210 2.96 -5.55 10.09
N GLU A 211 3.25 -6.00 11.31
CA GLU A 211 2.41 -6.98 12.00
C GLU A 211 1.00 -6.42 12.24
N TYR A 212 -0.01 -7.29 12.19
CA TYR A 212 -1.41 -6.90 12.39
C TYR A 212 -1.60 -6.10 13.69
N GLU A 213 -1.04 -6.57 14.81
CA GLU A 213 -1.16 -5.88 16.10
C GLU A 213 -0.46 -4.52 16.10
N GLU A 214 0.66 -4.37 15.38
CA GLU A 214 1.34 -3.09 15.20
C GLU A 214 0.49 -2.13 14.38
N THR A 215 -0.16 -2.59 13.30
CA THR A 215 -1.09 -1.76 12.51
C THR A 215 -2.37 -1.38 13.27
N LEU A 216 -2.87 -2.24 14.18
CA LEU A 216 -3.97 -1.88 15.07
C LEU A 216 -3.55 -0.82 16.08
N LYS A 217 -2.33 -0.89 16.59
CA LYS A 217 -1.76 0.13 17.47
C LYS A 217 -1.60 1.45 16.72
N LEU A 218 -1.06 1.41 15.51
CA LEU A 218 -0.93 2.56 14.62
C LEU A 218 -2.25 3.32 14.48
N ALA A 219 -3.33 2.63 14.10
CA ALA A 219 -4.65 3.24 13.92
C ALA A 219 -5.25 3.85 15.20
N ARG A 220 -4.88 3.33 16.38
CA ARG A 220 -5.41 3.79 17.68
C ARG A 220 -4.61 4.96 18.25
N GLU A 221 -3.33 5.04 17.94
CA GLU A 221 -2.42 6.05 18.50
C GLU A 221 -2.20 7.23 17.55
N ILE A 222 -2.43 7.06 16.24
CA ILE A 222 -2.26 8.09 15.23
C ILE A 222 -3.60 8.34 14.52
N GLU A 223 -4.22 9.47 14.83
CA GLU A 223 -5.40 9.96 14.12
C GLU A 223 -5.05 10.40 12.69
N GLY A 224 -6.03 10.44 11.79
CA GLY A 224 -5.84 10.88 10.40
C GLY A 224 -5.62 9.77 9.37
N ILE A 225 -5.31 8.53 9.79
CA ILE A 225 -5.22 7.38 8.86
C ILE A 225 -6.63 6.85 8.57
N ASP A 226 -7.05 6.87 7.31
CA ASP A 226 -8.39 6.44 6.90
C ASP A 226 -8.46 4.95 6.55
N LEU A 227 -7.43 4.41 5.89
CA LEU A 227 -7.40 3.04 5.42
C LEU A 227 -6.03 2.40 5.65
N ILE A 228 -6.06 1.19 6.22
CA ILE A 228 -4.91 0.31 6.36
C ILE A 228 -5.13 -0.94 5.52
N PHE A 229 -4.20 -1.16 4.60
CA PHE A 229 -4.05 -2.45 3.94
C PHE A 229 -3.18 -3.34 4.82
N GLY A 230 -3.77 -4.42 5.33
CA GLY A 230 -3.10 -5.43 6.13
C GLY A 230 -2.25 -6.36 5.28
N THR A 231 -0.98 -6.46 5.65
CA THR A 231 0.11 -7.20 4.99
C THR A 231 0.90 -7.98 6.07
N HIS A 232 1.96 -8.70 5.72
CA HIS A 232 2.92 -9.38 6.61
C HIS A 232 2.37 -10.55 7.42
N SER A 233 1.27 -10.36 8.15
CA SER A 233 0.66 -11.34 9.05
C SER A 233 -0.18 -12.41 8.35
N HIS A 234 -0.30 -12.35 7.03
CA HIS A 234 -1.08 -13.29 6.20
C HIS A 234 -2.51 -13.51 6.72
N LEU A 235 -3.20 -12.43 7.10
CA LEU A 235 -4.58 -12.51 7.59
C LEU A 235 -5.57 -12.36 6.45
N LYS A 236 -6.73 -13.00 6.58
CA LYS A 236 -7.85 -12.84 5.65
C LYS A 236 -8.97 -12.09 6.35
N ILE A 237 -8.99 -10.77 6.20
CA ILE A 237 -9.91 -9.88 6.92
C ILE A 237 -10.68 -9.03 5.90
N PRO A 238 -12.03 -9.11 5.86
CA PRO A 238 -12.82 -8.22 5.00
C PRO A 238 -12.71 -6.78 5.49
N LEU A 239 -13.07 -5.81 4.64
CA LEU A 239 -13.08 -4.40 5.02
C LEU A 239 -13.89 -4.18 6.31
N THR A 240 -13.18 -3.78 7.37
CA THR A 240 -13.72 -3.68 8.72
C THR A 240 -13.22 -2.39 9.36
N LYS A 241 -14.10 -1.64 10.02
CA LYS A 241 -13.70 -0.48 10.81
C LYS A 241 -13.00 -0.96 12.10
N ILE A 242 -11.83 -0.42 12.40
CA ILE A 242 -11.12 -0.73 13.65
C ILE A 242 -11.91 -0.14 14.82
N GLU A 243 -12.14 -0.96 15.84
CA GLU A 243 -12.92 -0.53 17.01
C GLU A 243 -12.24 0.64 17.73
N GLY A 244 -13.00 1.72 17.95
CA GLY A 244 -12.54 2.90 18.66
C GLY A 244 -11.81 3.95 17.80
N THR A 245 -11.74 3.76 16.47
CA THR A 245 -11.09 4.69 15.54
C THR A 245 -12.01 5.00 14.36
N GLU A 246 -11.63 5.94 13.48
CA GLU A 246 -12.31 6.16 12.19
C GLU A 246 -11.65 5.39 11.02
N THR A 247 -10.59 4.63 11.31
CA THR A 247 -9.78 3.89 10.35
C THR A 247 -10.44 2.57 9.93
N TYR A 248 -10.38 2.25 8.65
CA TYR A 248 -10.76 0.96 8.11
C TYR A 248 -9.52 0.09 7.87
N PHE A 249 -9.70 -1.22 8.00
CA PHE A 249 -8.68 -2.24 7.76
C PHE A 249 -9.21 -3.29 6.79
N ILE A 250 -8.37 -3.74 5.86
CA ILE A 250 -8.65 -4.88 4.97
C ILE A 250 -7.37 -5.66 4.72
N SER A 251 -7.43 -6.99 4.70
CA SER A 251 -6.27 -7.83 4.37
C SER A 251 -6.68 -8.98 3.45
N PRO A 252 -6.04 -9.12 2.26
CA PRO A 252 -6.44 -10.08 1.24
C PRO A 252 -5.85 -11.47 1.42
N TYR A 253 -5.26 -11.82 2.58
CA TYR A 253 -4.47 -13.04 2.77
C TYR A 253 -3.14 -12.97 1.99
N GLN A 254 -2.67 -14.11 1.47
CA GLN A 254 -1.32 -14.26 0.90
C GLN A 254 -1.32 -15.02 -0.44
N TYR A 255 -0.16 -15.05 -1.09
CA TYR A 255 0.17 -15.86 -2.26
C TYR A 255 -0.71 -15.59 -3.50
N GLY A 256 -1.31 -14.41 -3.57
CA GLY A 256 -2.21 -14.00 -4.66
C GLY A 256 -3.50 -14.81 -4.73
N THR A 257 -4.00 -15.29 -3.59
CA THR A 257 -5.21 -16.12 -3.54
C THR A 257 -6.52 -15.34 -3.65
N TYR A 258 -6.50 -14.01 -3.45
CA TYR A 258 -7.65 -13.10 -3.47
C TYR A 258 -7.34 -11.80 -4.18
#